data_AF-A0A426ZM11-F1
#
_entry.id   AF-A0A426ZM11-F1
#
_cell.length_a   1.000
_cell.length_b   1.000
_cell.length_c   1.000
_cell.angle_alpha   90.00
_cell.angle_beta   90.00
_cell.angle_gamma   90.00
#
_symmetry.space_group_name_H-M   'P 1'
#
loop_
_entity.id
_entity.type
_entity.pdbx_description
1 polymer ?
#
loop_
_entity_poly.entity_id
_entity_poly.type
_entity_poly.pdbx_seq_one_letter_code
_entity_poly.pdbx_strand_id
1 'polypeptide(L)'
;MPSLIQSPRFLLFHCLSPLPPNARSGLCGRHFHRSSAAAALSSDAQTISSNQSSSYAPLPVPPSSEILSMRESLLSRRRTAAEIAEEYLDRLRRTEPQIRSFLHVSETVMREAEEVDRLMETGAELGPLAGVLIGVKDNICTVDMPSTGGSRILEGYRPAFDATAVRRLKEAGAIVIGKTNLDEFGMGSTTEGSGFQVCS
;
A
#
# COMPACT_ATOMS: atom_id res chain seq x y z
N MET A 1 -0.14 -44.89 -29.41
CA MET A 1 0.47 -43.96 -30.39
C MET A 1 0.67 -42.62 -29.69
N PRO A 2 1.90 -42.29 -29.24
CA PRO A 2 2.16 -41.07 -28.49
C PRO A 2 2.61 -39.94 -29.44
N SER A 3 1.95 -38.79 -29.37
CA SER A 3 2.38 -37.58 -30.08
C SER A 3 3.28 -36.73 -29.17
N LEU A 4 4.58 -36.93 -29.36
CA LEU A 4 5.66 -35.96 -29.13
C LEU A 4 5.48 -34.75 -30.06
N ILE A 5 5.66 -33.52 -29.57
CA ILE A 5 6.15 -32.30 -30.26
C ILE A 5 6.34 -31.24 -29.15
N GLN A 6 7.54 -31.14 -28.57
CA GLN A 6 8.61 -30.18 -28.88
C GLN A 6 8.41 -28.77 -28.30
N SER A 7 9.12 -28.55 -27.20
CA SER A 7 9.59 -27.28 -26.68
C SER A 7 10.70 -26.67 -27.57
N PRO A 8 10.70 -25.35 -27.83
CA PRO A 8 11.90 -24.65 -28.27
C PRO A 8 12.45 -23.78 -27.13
N ARG A 9 13.53 -24.26 -26.53
CA ARG A 9 14.46 -23.46 -25.73
C ARG A 9 15.63 -23.09 -26.65
N PHE A 10 16.14 -21.87 -26.48
CA PHE A 10 17.39 -21.31 -27.03
C PHE A 10 17.39 -20.82 -28.48
N LEU A 11 17.46 -19.50 -28.65
CA LEU A 11 18.62 -18.76 -29.18
C LEU A 11 18.27 -17.27 -29.34
N LEU A 12 18.77 -16.41 -28.45
CA LEU A 12 19.72 -15.36 -28.85
C LEU A 12 20.26 -14.64 -27.60
N PHE A 13 21.57 -14.77 -27.44
CA PHE A 13 22.43 -14.06 -26.52
C PHE A 13 22.75 -12.66 -27.07
N HIS A 14 23.15 -11.76 -26.15
CA HIS A 14 23.86 -10.49 -26.34
C HIS A 14 23.07 -9.23 -26.72
N CYS A 15 22.89 -8.37 -25.70
CA CYS A 15 23.39 -6.98 -25.76
C CYS A 15 23.46 -6.38 -24.35
N LEU A 16 24.64 -6.46 -23.73
CA LEU A 16 25.02 -5.71 -22.53
C LEU A 16 26.07 -4.68 -22.98
N SER A 17 25.73 -3.40 -22.88
CA SER A 17 26.69 -2.30 -22.96
C SER A 17 26.37 -1.27 -21.88
N PRO A 18 27.34 -0.80 -21.08
CA PRO A 18 27.13 0.16 -20.00
C PRO A 18 27.13 1.61 -20.51
N LEU A 19 26.36 2.49 -19.84
CA LEU A 19 26.31 3.93 -20.11
C LEU A 19 27.29 4.70 -19.20
N PRO A 20 28.01 5.72 -19.72
CA PRO A 20 28.96 6.56 -18.95
C PRO A 20 28.31 7.76 -18.23
N PRO A 21 29.03 8.44 -17.29
CA PRO A 21 28.45 9.44 -16.39
C PRO A 21 28.67 10.91 -16.80
N ASN A 22 27.77 11.77 -16.27
CA ASN A 22 27.84 13.23 -16.07
C ASN A 22 27.88 14.20 -17.27
N ALA A 23 26.87 15.07 -17.35
CA ALA A 23 27.00 16.42 -17.92
C ALA A 23 26.17 17.43 -17.11
N ARG A 24 26.86 18.46 -16.59
CA ARG A 24 26.33 19.62 -15.88
C ARG A 24 25.81 20.70 -16.84
N SER A 25 25.03 21.60 -16.26
CA SER A 25 24.83 23.02 -16.61
C SER A 25 23.75 23.38 -17.63
N GLY A 26 22.90 24.35 -17.25
CA GLY A 26 21.86 24.93 -18.09
C GLY A 26 20.83 25.73 -17.30
N LEU A 27 21.26 26.64 -16.42
CA LEU A 27 20.36 27.62 -15.79
C LEU A 27 19.99 28.67 -16.85
N CYS A 28 18.75 28.60 -17.34
CA CYS A 28 18.16 29.59 -18.23
C CYS A 28 17.58 30.74 -17.40
N GLY A 29 18.14 31.94 -17.59
CA GLY A 29 17.65 33.16 -16.99
C GLY A 29 16.43 33.72 -17.70
N ARG A 30 15.53 34.33 -16.93
CA ARG A 30 14.70 35.46 -17.38
C ARG A 30 14.67 36.52 -16.29
N HIS A 31 15.22 37.68 -16.61
CA HIS A 31 15.01 38.94 -15.89
C HIS A 31 13.53 39.31 -15.92
N PHE A 32 13.03 40.02 -14.90
CA PHE A 32 12.25 41.25 -15.12
C PHE A 32 12.17 42.09 -13.82
N HIS A 33 12.73 43.30 -13.96
CA HIS A 33 12.41 44.60 -13.35
C HIS A 33 12.45 44.87 -11.83
N ARG A 34 13.41 45.76 -11.52
CA ARG A 34 13.47 46.73 -10.41
C ARG A 34 12.13 47.46 -10.17
N SER A 35 11.87 47.73 -8.90
CA SER A 35 11.48 49.07 -8.44
C SER A 35 12.11 49.38 -7.08
N SER A 36 12.77 50.53 -7.03
CA SER A 36 13.43 51.13 -5.88
C SER A 36 12.47 51.99 -5.07
N ALA A 37 12.58 51.98 -3.75
CA ALA A 37 12.36 53.17 -2.94
C ALA A 37 13.10 53.02 -1.60
N ALA A 38 13.99 53.97 -1.32
CA ALA A 38 14.69 54.13 -0.07
C ALA A 38 13.85 54.98 0.91
N ALA A 39 13.93 54.67 2.20
CA ALA A 39 13.70 55.66 3.26
C ALA A 39 14.45 55.20 4.53
N ALA A 40 15.02 56.18 5.22
CA ALA A 40 16.09 56.05 6.20
C ALA A 40 15.59 55.95 7.66
N LEU A 41 16.45 55.34 8.50
CA LEU A 41 16.80 55.62 9.90
C LEU A 41 15.69 55.95 10.93
N SER A 42 15.63 55.17 12.02
CA SER A 42 16.01 55.63 13.37
C SER A 42 15.92 54.51 14.42
N SER A 43 16.95 54.47 15.27
CA SER A 43 17.02 54.11 16.70
C SER A 43 15.89 53.28 17.33
N ASP A 44 16.22 52.10 17.84
CA ASP A 44 16.43 51.93 19.29
C ASP A 44 16.89 50.50 19.60
N ALA A 45 18.05 50.42 20.24
CA ALA A 45 18.56 49.21 20.84
C ALA A 45 17.72 48.85 22.06
N GLN A 46 17.07 47.69 22.04
CA GLN A 46 16.61 47.02 23.24
C GLN A 46 17.03 45.56 23.23
N THR A 47 18.03 45.28 24.06
CA THR A 47 18.45 43.96 24.50
C THR A 47 17.28 43.25 25.18
N ILE A 48 16.68 42.26 24.53
CA ILE A 48 15.77 41.32 25.19
C ILE A 48 16.50 39.99 25.34
N SER A 49 17.10 39.82 26.51
CA SER A 49 17.48 38.53 27.05
C SER A 49 16.21 37.83 27.51
N SER A 50 15.84 36.73 26.85
CA SER A 50 14.91 35.76 27.43
C SER A 50 15.36 34.35 27.05
N ASN A 51 16.17 33.79 27.94
CA ASN A 51 16.51 32.38 27.97
C ASN A 51 15.26 31.62 28.46
N GLN A 52 14.47 31.07 27.54
CA GLN A 52 13.51 30.00 27.85
C GLN A 52 13.74 28.84 26.89
N SER A 53 14.72 28.02 27.25
CA SER A 53 14.88 26.67 26.69
C SER A 53 13.76 25.81 27.25
N SER A 54 12.62 25.77 26.57
CA SER A 54 11.57 24.80 26.85
C SER A 54 12.02 23.44 26.32
N SER A 55 12.51 22.57 27.19
CA SER A 55 12.90 21.20 26.85
C SER A 55 11.65 20.34 26.65
N TYR A 56 11.01 20.47 25.49
CA TYR A 56 10.09 19.43 25.05
C TYR A 56 10.93 18.28 24.50
N ALA A 57 10.86 17.11 25.16
CA ALA A 57 11.33 15.88 24.56
C ALA A 57 10.68 15.74 23.18
N PRO A 58 11.44 15.42 22.11
CA PRO A 58 10.85 15.25 20.79
C PRO A 58 9.73 14.22 20.88
N LEU A 59 8.51 14.63 20.55
CA LEU A 59 7.43 13.67 20.35
C LEU A 59 7.90 12.68 19.27
N PRO A 60 7.68 11.36 19.45
CA PRO A 60 8.06 10.38 18.44
C PRO A 60 7.42 10.81 17.12
N VAL A 61 8.27 11.02 16.10
CA VAL A 61 7.80 11.37 14.77
C VAL A 61 7.01 10.17 14.28
N PRO A 62 5.69 10.28 14.03
CA PRO A 62 4.95 9.16 13.50
C PRO A 62 5.59 8.79 12.16
N PRO A 63 5.80 7.50 11.88
CA PRO A 63 6.31 7.06 10.59
C PRO A 63 5.40 7.63 9.49
N SER A 64 6.01 8.12 8.41
CA SER A 64 5.29 8.79 7.32
C SER A 64 4.31 7.88 6.56
N SER A 65 4.32 6.58 6.82
CA SER A 65 3.44 5.58 6.21
C SER A 65 3.14 4.45 7.19
N GLU A 66 1.85 4.14 7.35
CA GLU A 66 1.36 3.00 8.14
C GLU A 66 1.92 1.67 7.64
N ILE A 67 2.08 1.52 6.32
CA ILE A 67 2.67 0.30 5.73
C ILE A 67 4.10 0.09 6.22
N LEU A 68 4.90 1.18 6.24
CA LEU A 68 6.28 1.12 6.71
C LEU A 68 6.33 0.89 8.22
N SER A 69 5.44 1.52 8.99
CA SER A 69 5.33 1.33 10.43
C SER A 69 5.00 -0.12 10.80
N MET A 70 4.01 -0.69 10.14
CA MET A 70 3.56 -2.06 10.37
C MET A 70 4.69 -3.04 10.09
N ARG A 71 5.35 -2.90 8.93
CA ARG A 71 6.51 -3.71 8.58
C ARG A 71 7.66 -3.57 9.57
N GLU A 72 8.00 -2.35 9.96
CA GLU A 72 9.08 -2.10 10.93
C GLU A 72 8.74 -2.68 12.31
N SER A 73 7.49 -2.61 12.75
CA SER A 73 7.04 -3.23 14.00
C SER A 73 7.15 -4.76 13.99
N LEU A 74 6.88 -5.39 12.84
CA LEU A 74 7.04 -6.82 12.63
C LEU A 74 8.53 -7.20 12.66
N LEU A 75 9.36 -6.54 11.86
CA LEU A 75 10.80 -6.84 11.76
C LEU A 75 11.55 -6.58 13.08
N SER A 76 11.12 -5.59 13.87
CA SER A 76 11.66 -5.31 15.21
C SER A 76 11.10 -6.21 16.30
N ARG A 77 10.18 -7.14 15.97
CA ARG A 77 9.48 -8.03 16.90
C ARG A 77 8.71 -7.29 18.01
N ARG A 78 8.33 -6.03 17.75
CA ARG A 78 7.46 -5.28 18.66
C ARG A 78 6.02 -5.78 18.59
N ARG A 79 5.63 -6.35 17.44
CA ARG A 79 4.34 -6.96 17.19
C ARG A 79 4.51 -8.19 16.31
N THR A 80 3.61 -9.15 16.42
CA THR A 80 3.48 -10.27 15.49
C THR A 80 2.53 -9.91 14.35
N ALA A 81 2.63 -10.61 13.22
CA ALA A 81 1.69 -10.46 12.12
C ALA A 81 0.27 -10.87 12.56
N ALA A 82 0.15 -11.92 13.38
CA ALA A 82 -1.13 -12.35 13.95
C ALA A 82 -1.79 -11.26 14.82
N GLU A 83 -1.03 -10.60 15.71
CA GLU A 83 -1.55 -9.48 16.53
C GLU A 83 -2.03 -8.31 15.68
N ILE A 84 -1.30 -8.00 14.59
CA ILE A 84 -1.69 -6.94 13.67
C ILE A 84 -2.98 -7.35 12.93
N ALA A 85 -3.04 -8.57 12.42
CA ALA A 85 -4.20 -9.07 11.69
C ALA A 85 -5.46 -9.10 12.57
N GLU A 86 -5.34 -9.56 13.82
CA GLU A 86 -6.44 -9.60 14.78
C GLU A 86 -6.99 -8.19 15.06
N GLU A 87 -6.12 -7.21 15.31
CA GLU A 87 -6.54 -5.82 15.53
C GLU A 87 -7.36 -5.28 14.34
N TYR A 88 -6.90 -5.53 13.11
CA TYR A 88 -7.59 -5.06 11.92
C TYR A 88 -8.92 -5.77 11.69
N LEU A 89 -8.99 -7.08 11.92
CA LEU A 89 -10.23 -7.84 11.85
C LEU A 89 -11.23 -7.38 12.92
N ASP A 90 -10.78 -7.09 14.14
CA ASP A 90 -11.63 -6.55 15.20
C ASP A 90 -12.18 -5.16 14.87
N ARG A 91 -11.33 -4.29 14.31
CA ARG A 91 -11.77 -2.99 13.82
C ARG A 91 -12.82 -3.16 12.72
N LEU A 92 -12.55 -4.03 11.75
CA LEU A 92 -13.45 -4.31 10.63
C LEU A 92 -14.81 -4.81 11.13
N ARG A 93 -14.85 -5.75 12.08
CA ARG A 93 -16.10 -6.24 12.71
C ARG A 93 -16.92 -5.12 13.34
N ARG A 94 -16.26 -4.12 13.92
CA ARG A 94 -16.92 -2.98 14.58
C ARG A 94 -17.41 -1.91 13.59
N THR A 95 -16.69 -1.68 12.50
CA THR A 95 -16.97 -0.56 11.58
C THR A 95 -17.82 -0.96 10.38
N GLU A 96 -17.70 -2.20 9.87
CA GLU A 96 -18.39 -2.63 8.66
C GLU A 96 -19.93 -2.56 8.71
N PRO A 97 -20.61 -2.78 9.86
CA PRO A 97 -22.06 -2.59 9.91
C PRO A 97 -22.51 -1.16 9.55
N GLN A 98 -21.63 -0.18 9.70
CA GLN A 98 -21.88 1.24 9.42
C GLN A 98 -21.34 1.65 8.06
N ILE A 99 -20.07 1.31 7.76
CA ILE A 99 -19.36 1.78 6.56
C ILE A 99 -19.74 0.96 5.33
N ARG A 100 -19.86 -0.38 5.46
CA ARG A 100 -20.15 -1.31 4.35
C ARG A 100 -19.12 -1.26 3.22
N SER A 101 -17.84 -1.18 3.59
CA SER A 101 -16.73 -1.04 2.65
C SER A 101 -16.26 -2.37 2.04
N PHE A 102 -16.61 -3.51 2.63
CA PHE A 102 -16.29 -4.85 2.13
C PHE A 102 -17.53 -5.61 1.68
N LEU A 103 -17.40 -6.33 0.57
CA LEU A 103 -18.39 -7.33 0.11
C LEU A 103 -18.04 -8.74 0.59
N HIS A 104 -16.75 -8.99 0.84
CA HIS A 104 -16.27 -10.26 1.35
C HIS A 104 -15.03 -10.03 2.22
N VAL A 105 -14.96 -10.72 3.35
CA VAL A 105 -13.79 -10.74 4.24
C VAL A 105 -13.20 -12.13 4.19
N SER A 106 -11.89 -12.25 3.97
CA SER A 106 -11.23 -13.55 3.88
C SER A 106 -11.21 -14.24 5.24
N GLU A 107 -11.48 -15.54 5.23
CA GLU A 107 -11.35 -16.41 6.41
C GLU A 107 -9.90 -16.87 6.65
N THR A 108 -9.01 -16.67 5.67
CA THR A 108 -7.62 -17.16 5.74
C THR A 108 -6.64 -16.17 6.37
N VAL A 109 -7.08 -14.96 6.70
CA VAL A 109 -6.23 -13.84 7.14
C VAL A 109 -5.35 -14.23 8.34
N MET A 110 -5.93 -14.83 9.38
CA MET A 110 -5.17 -15.23 10.58
C MET A 110 -4.16 -16.33 10.26
N ARG A 111 -4.54 -17.33 9.47
CA ARG A 111 -3.64 -18.41 9.04
C ARG A 111 -2.45 -17.87 8.24
N GLU A 112 -2.68 -16.89 7.36
CA GLU A 112 -1.63 -16.26 6.58
C GLU A 112 -0.70 -15.41 7.45
N ALA A 113 -1.25 -14.72 8.45
CA ALA A 113 -0.49 -13.95 9.42
C ALA A 113 0.42 -14.87 10.28
N GLU A 114 -0.12 -15.97 10.80
CA GLU A 114 0.65 -16.97 11.55
C GLU A 114 1.78 -17.59 10.72
N GLU A 115 1.57 -17.78 9.40
CA GLU A 115 2.63 -18.27 8.52
C GLU A 115 3.74 -17.23 8.36
N VAL A 116 3.43 -15.94 8.28
CA VAL A 116 4.44 -14.86 8.28
C VAL A 116 5.25 -14.90 9.58
N ASP A 117 4.62 -15.08 10.73
CA ASP A 117 5.30 -15.19 12.01
C ASP A 117 6.23 -16.40 12.06
N ARG A 118 5.77 -17.56 11.58
CA ARG A 118 6.60 -18.78 11.47
C ARG A 118 7.82 -18.57 10.58
N LEU A 119 7.63 -17.95 9.41
CA LEU A 119 8.74 -17.64 8.51
C LEU A 119 9.77 -16.73 9.19
N MET A 120 9.30 -15.73 9.96
CA MET A 120 10.16 -14.85 10.74
C MET A 120 10.96 -15.59 11.84
N GLU A 121 10.36 -16.57 12.51
CA GLU A 121 11.04 -17.41 13.52
C GLU A 121 12.13 -18.28 12.92
N THR A 122 11.87 -18.86 11.74
CA THR A 122 12.85 -19.69 11.02
C THR A 122 13.99 -18.89 10.37
N GLY A 123 13.92 -17.55 10.41
CA GLY A 123 14.89 -16.67 9.76
C GLY A 123 14.79 -16.66 8.23
N ALA A 124 13.63 -17.04 7.68
CA ALA A 124 13.39 -16.97 6.25
C ALA A 124 13.37 -15.51 5.77
N GLU A 125 13.72 -15.30 4.50
CA GLU A 125 13.65 -13.98 3.88
C GLU A 125 12.19 -13.57 3.68
N LEU A 126 11.80 -12.44 4.30
CA LEU A 126 10.46 -11.88 4.20
C LEU A 126 10.37 -10.86 3.07
N GLY A 127 9.37 -11.03 2.20
CA GLY A 127 9.07 -10.08 1.13
C GLY A 127 8.77 -8.67 1.66
N PRO A 128 8.83 -7.63 0.80
CA PRO A 128 8.75 -6.22 1.21
C PRO A 128 7.40 -5.80 1.81
N LEU A 129 6.36 -6.62 1.66
CA LEU A 129 5.02 -6.40 2.22
C LEU A 129 4.63 -7.46 3.27
N ALA A 130 5.58 -8.25 3.77
CA ALA A 130 5.30 -9.26 4.80
C ALA A 130 4.52 -8.66 5.99
N GLY A 131 3.39 -9.29 6.31
CA GLY A 131 2.48 -8.89 7.40
C GLY A 131 1.61 -7.67 7.10
N VAL A 132 1.71 -7.06 5.91
CA VAL A 132 0.89 -5.91 5.53
C VAL A 132 -0.46 -6.40 5.02
N LEU A 133 -1.54 -5.92 5.65
CA LEU A 133 -2.91 -6.23 5.23
C LEU A 133 -3.37 -5.30 4.11
N ILE A 134 -4.01 -5.88 3.09
CA ILE A 134 -4.54 -5.13 1.94
C ILE A 134 -5.98 -5.54 1.60
N GLY A 135 -6.83 -4.57 1.27
CA GLY A 135 -8.11 -4.80 0.63
C GLY A 135 -7.96 -4.79 -0.90
N VAL A 136 -8.69 -5.67 -1.59
CA VAL A 136 -8.66 -5.74 -3.06
C VAL A 136 -10.04 -5.38 -3.60
N LYS A 137 -10.12 -4.42 -4.53
CA LYS A 137 -11.39 -4.04 -5.18
C LYS A 137 -12.06 -5.26 -5.82
N ASP A 138 -13.36 -5.43 -5.63
CA ASP A 138 -14.07 -6.67 -6.01
C ASP A 138 -14.15 -6.93 -7.53
N ASN A 139 -13.82 -5.94 -8.37
CA ASN A 139 -13.63 -6.13 -9.81
C ASN A 139 -12.21 -6.60 -10.20
N ILE A 140 -11.33 -6.88 -9.23
CA ILE A 140 -9.99 -7.42 -9.45
C ILE A 140 -9.97 -8.88 -9.01
N CYS A 141 -9.67 -9.80 -9.92
CA CYS A 141 -9.73 -11.25 -9.64
C CYS A 141 -8.77 -11.70 -8.53
N THR A 142 -9.30 -12.54 -7.64
CA THR A 142 -8.59 -13.28 -6.58
C THR A 142 -9.06 -14.73 -6.61
N VAL A 143 -8.18 -15.71 -6.71
CA VAL A 143 -8.55 -17.13 -6.86
C VAL A 143 -9.20 -17.73 -5.60
N ASP A 144 -8.86 -17.19 -4.44
CA ASP A 144 -9.27 -17.64 -3.11
C ASP A 144 -10.59 -17.01 -2.62
N MET A 145 -11.10 -15.99 -3.31
CA MET A 145 -12.27 -15.21 -2.90
C MET A 145 -13.20 -14.95 -4.10
N PRO A 146 -14.50 -14.67 -3.87
CA PRO A 146 -15.38 -14.24 -4.94
C PRO A 146 -14.89 -12.94 -5.60
N SER A 147 -15.31 -12.69 -6.84
CA SER A 147 -15.09 -11.40 -7.51
C SER A 147 -16.34 -11.05 -8.31
N THR A 148 -17.26 -10.35 -7.69
CA THR A 148 -18.60 -10.09 -8.25
C THR A 148 -18.66 -8.82 -9.11
N GLY A 149 -17.61 -7.99 -9.07
CA GLY A 149 -17.64 -6.66 -9.67
C GLY A 149 -18.69 -5.74 -9.05
N GLY A 150 -19.16 -6.04 -7.82
CA GLY A 150 -20.25 -5.30 -7.19
C GLY A 150 -21.63 -5.56 -7.84
N SER A 151 -21.73 -6.61 -8.67
CA SER A 151 -22.94 -6.99 -9.40
C SER A 151 -23.53 -8.30 -8.91
N ARG A 152 -24.86 -8.37 -8.82
CA ARG A 152 -25.57 -9.64 -8.59
C ARG A 152 -25.49 -10.60 -9.77
N ILE A 153 -25.15 -10.12 -10.97
CA ILE A 153 -24.97 -10.98 -12.15
C ILE A 153 -23.82 -11.97 -11.94
N LEU A 154 -22.78 -11.57 -11.20
CA LEU A 154 -21.62 -12.38 -10.87
C LEU A 154 -21.65 -12.88 -9.42
N GLU A 155 -22.82 -12.90 -8.78
CA GLU A 155 -22.97 -13.44 -7.42
C GLU A 155 -22.52 -14.91 -7.40
N GLY A 156 -21.53 -15.23 -6.57
CA GLY A 156 -20.92 -16.56 -6.49
C GLY A 156 -19.82 -16.86 -7.51
N TYR A 157 -19.47 -15.92 -8.40
CA TYR A 157 -18.35 -16.10 -9.32
C TYR A 157 -17.01 -16.21 -8.57
N ARG A 158 -16.28 -17.31 -8.83
CA ARG A 158 -14.92 -17.55 -8.33
C ARG A 158 -13.92 -17.54 -9.49
N PRO A 159 -12.99 -16.58 -9.53
CA PRO A 159 -11.97 -16.53 -10.57
C PRO A 159 -11.07 -17.77 -10.59
N ALA A 160 -10.62 -18.16 -11.79
CA ALA A 160 -9.66 -19.28 -11.96
C ALA A 160 -8.20 -18.88 -11.68
N PHE A 161 -7.90 -17.59 -11.57
CA PHE A 161 -6.55 -17.08 -11.35
C PHE A 161 -6.57 -15.72 -10.62
N ASP A 162 -5.47 -15.41 -9.93
CA ASP A 162 -5.23 -14.08 -9.36
C ASP A 162 -4.85 -13.09 -10.47
N ALA A 163 -5.42 -11.89 -10.44
CA ALA A 163 -4.96 -10.80 -11.28
C ALA A 163 -3.47 -10.52 -11.03
N THR A 164 -2.72 -10.11 -12.07
CA THR A 164 -1.27 -9.90 -11.98
C THR A 164 -0.84 -9.01 -10.82
N ALA A 165 -1.62 -7.96 -10.50
CA ALA A 165 -1.35 -7.09 -9.37
C ALA A 165 -1.50 -7.82 -8.02
N VAL A 166 -2.58 -8.56 -7.83
CA VAL A 166 -2.84 -9.37 -6.62
C VAL A 166 -1.73 -10.39 -6.44
N ARG A 167 -1.39 -11.14 -7.50
CA ARG A 167 -0.31 -12.13 -7.47
C ARG A 167 1.00 -11.50 -7.00
N ARG A 168 1.40 -10.36 -7.56
CA ARG A 168 2.63 -9.64 -7.16
C ARG A 168 2.59 -9.16 -5.70
N LEU A 169 1.42 -8.74 -5.21
CA LEU A 169 1.26 -8.32 -3.81
C LEU A 169 1.40 -9.52 -2.86
N LYS A 170 0.76 -10.65 -3.18
CA LYS A 170 0.90 -11.91 -2.44
C LYS A 170 2.35 -12.43 -2.46
N GLU A 171 3.01 -12.42 -3.63
CA GLU A 171 4.43 -12.76 -3.79
C GLU A 171 5.35 -11.84 -2.96
N ALA A 172 4.97 -10.58 -2.78
CA ALA A 172 5.68 -9.64 -1.92
C ALA A 172 5.39 -9.84 -0.41
N GLY A 173 4.52 -10.78 -0.03
CA GLY A 173 4.17 -11.13 1.34
C GLY A 173 2.95 -10.40 1.92
N ALA A 174 2.19 -9.67 1.10
CA ALA A 174 0.97 -9.01 1.56
C ALA A 174 -0.16 -10.03 1.85
N ILE A 175 -0.97 -9.74 2.86
CA ILE A 175 -2.12 -10.54 3.27
C ILE A 175 -3.39 -9.87 2.75
N VAL A 176 -4.19 -10.57 1.94
CA VAL A 176 -5.42 -9.99 1.39
C VAL A 176 -6.56 -10.16 2.40
N ILE A 177 -7.00 -9.07 3.03
CA ILE A 177 -8.04 -9.10 4.06
C ILE A 177 -9.43 -9.37 3.48
N GLY A 178 -9.67 -8.98 2.23
CA GLY A 178 -10.98 -9.14 1.62
C GLY A 178 -11.20 -8.36 0.33
N LYS A 179 -12.45 -8.41 -0.14
CA LYS A 179 -12.96 -7.76 -1.35
C LYS A 179 -13.71 -6.50 -0.99
N THR A 180 -13.27 -5.34 -1.49
CA THR A 180 -13.91 -4.06 -1.20
C THR A 180 -15.09 -3.79 -2.14
N ASN A 181 -16.09 -3.09 -1.62
CA ASN A 181 -17.26 -2.61 -2.34
C ASN A 181 -16.90 -1.56 -3.40
N LEU A 182 -17.82 -1.35 -4.34
CA LEU A 182 -17.69 -0.52 -5.53
C LEU A 182 -19.04 -0.34 -6.22
N ASP A 183 -19.15 0.68 -7.07
CA ASP A 183 -20.20 0.74 -8.09
C ASP A 183 -20.12 -0.46 -9.04
N GLU A 184 -21.29 -0.96 -9.46
CA GLU A 184 -21.41 -2.13 -10.31
C GLU A 184 -20.51 -2.02 -11.57
N PHE A 185 -19.66 -3.01 -11.78
CA PHE A 185 -18.61 -3.07 -12.81
C PHE A 185 -17.62 -1.89 -12.85
N GLY A 186 -17.56 -1.09 -11.79
CA GLY A 186 -16.79 0.15 -11.73
C GLY A 186 -17.44 1.32 -12.48
N MET A 187 -18.74 1.25 -12.77
CA MET A 187 -19.48 2.25 -13.53
C MET A 187 -20.14 3.26 -12.58
N GLY A 188 -19.32 4.08 -11.93
CA GLY A 188 -19.79 5.13 -11.02
C GLY A 188 -18.64 5.78 -10.27
N SER A 189 -18.96 6.82 -9.49
CA SER A 189 -17.98 7.56 -8.70
C SER A 189 -18.41 7.80 -7.24
N THR A 190 -19.54 7.23 -6.81
CA THR A 190 -20.09 7.42 -5.46
C THR A 190 -20.23 6.11 -4.68
N THR A 191 -20.12 4.95 -5.32
CA THR A 191 -20.40 3.62 -4.74
C THR A 191 -21.88 3.42 -4.34
N GLU A 192 -22.76 4.35 -4.71
CA GLU A 192 -24.21 4.21 -4.54
C GLU A 192 -24.81 3.22 -5.55
N GLY A 193 -24.13 2.99 -6.68
CA GLY A 193 -24.51 2.04 -7.72
C GLY A 193 -24.06 0.60 -7.44
N SER A 194 -23.69 0.24 -6.21
CA SER A 194 -23.37 -1.14 -5.84
C SER A 194 -24.64 -2.00 -5.87
N GLY A 195 -24.58 -3.19 -6.48
CA GLY A 195 -25.67 -4.16 -6.50
C GLY A 195 -25.95 -4.85 -5.16
N PHE A 196 -25.12 -4.59 -4.14
CA PHE A 196 -25.24 -5.20 -2.81
C PHE A 196 -25.63 -4.20 -1.73
N GLN A 197 -24.87 -3.12 -1.58
CA GLN A 197 -25.03 -2.17 -0.48
C GLN A 197 -24.34 -0.84 -0.77
N VAL A 198 -24.92 0.26 -0.28
CA VAL A 198 -24.32 1.59 -0.37
C VAL A 198 -23.27 1.77 0.72
N CYS A 199 -22.08 2.21 0.34
CA CYS A 199 -21.02 2.61 1.27
C CYS A 199 -21.37 3.98 1.87
N SER A 200 -21.28 4.11 3.20
CA SER A 200 -21.59 5.35 3.94
C SER A 200 -20.37 6.23 4.18
#